data_AF-A0A920NGR3-F1
#
_entry.id   AF-A0A920NGR3-F1
#
_cell.length_a   1.000
_cell.length_b   1.000
_cell.length_c   1.000
_cell.angle_alpha   90.00
_cell.angle_beta   90.00
_cell.angle_gamma   90.00
#
_symmetry.space_group_name_H-M   'P 1'
#
loop_
_entity.id
_entity.type
_entity.pdbx_description
1 polymer ?
#
loop_
_entity_poly.entity_id
_entity_poly.type
_entity_poly.pdbx_seq_one_letter_code
_entity_poly.pdbx_strand_id
1 'polypeptide(L)' 'MKTLLIDTDPGVDDALAIMMASAHPDTEIKAITTVAGNVNLEHTTENACKLVEILDIDAQYTWVG' A
#
# COMPACT_ATOMS: atom_id res chain seq x y z
N MET A 1 1.33 14.19 12.88
CA MET A 1 0.62 13.25 11.98
C MET A 1 0.73 13.69 10.54
N LYS A 2 1.50 12.95 9.73
CA LYS A 2 1.65 13.11 8.28
C LYS A 2 0.69 12.16 7.57
N THR A 3 -0.13 12.70 6.70
CA THR A 3 -1.01 11.92 5.83
C THR A 3 -0.22 11.40 4.63
N LEU A 4 -0.34 10.11 4.36
CA LEU A 4 0.35 9.43 3.25
C LEU A 4 -0.67 8.92 2.23
N LEU A 5 -0.36 9.16 0.96
CA LEU A 5 -0.94 8.48 -0.20
C LEU A 5 0.22 7.76 -0.89
N ILE A 6 0.09 6.46 -1.06
CA ILE A 6 1.16 5.59 -1.53
C ILE A 6 0.75 5.01 -2.89
N ASP A 7 1.57 5.21 -3.91
CA ASP A 7 1.41 4.61 -5.24
C ASP A 7 2.60 3.67 -5.49
N THR A 8 2.35 2.37 -5.69
CA THR A 8 3.42 1.36 -5.67
C THR A 8 3.03 0.04 -6.36
N ASP A 9 4.00 -0.76 -6.83
CA ASP A 9 3.80 -2.11 -7.35
C ASP A 9 4.25 -3.18 -6.32
N PRO A 10 3.53 -3.39 -5.20
CA PRO A 10 4.13 -3.83 -3.95
C PRO A 10 4.95 -5.11 -4.07
N GLY A 11 6.27 -4.91 -4.15
CA GLY A 11 7.30 -5.90 -3.94
C GLY A 11 7.59 -6.11 -2.46
N VAL A 12 8.64 -6.88 -2.16
CA VAL A 12 9.02 -7.21 -0.78
C VAL A 12 9.46 -5.96 0.00
N ASP A 13 10.19 -5.08 -0.67
CA ASP A 13 10.67 -3.81 -0.13
C ASP A 13 9.55 -2.78 0.05
N ASP A 14 8.62 -2.67 -0.90
CA ASP A 14 7.44 -1.81 -0.75
C ASP A 14 6.53 -2.26 0.39
N ALA A 15 6.31 -3.56 0.51
CA ALA A 15 5.57 -4.15 1.61
C ALA A 15 6.20 -3.75 2.95
N LEU A 16 7.54 -3.83 3.06
CA LEU A 16 8.25 -3.40 4.25
C LEU A 16 8.09 -1.91 4.54
N ALA A 17 8.14 -1.07 3.51
CA ALA A 17 7.94 0.37 3.66
C ALA A 17 6.51 0.71 4.14
N ILE A 18 5.49 0.04 3.59
CA ILE A 18 4.09 0.19 4.01
C ILE A 18 3.93 -0.24 5.47
N MET A 19 4.51 -1.39 5.87
CA MET A 19 4.50 -1.86 7.25
C MET A 19 5.14 -0.85 8.21
N MET A 20 6.30 -0.31 7.85
CA MET A 20 6.99 0.70 8.66
C MET A 20 6.18 2.00 8.76
N ALA A 21 5.56 2.45 7.67
CA ALA A 21 4.71 3.64 7.66
C ALA A 21 3.44 3.44 8.48
N SER A 22 2.83 2.25 8.45
CA SER A 22 1.65 1.91 9.25
C SER A 22 1.97 1.83 10.75
N ALA A 23 3.17 1.38 11.11
CA ALA A 23 3.60 1.25 12.51
C ALA A 23 4.13 2.56 13.12
N HIS A 24 4.42 3.58 12.30
CA HIS A 24 5.03 4.80 12.78
C HIS A 24 3.94 5.73 13.39
N PRO A 25 4.10 6.22 14.64
CA PRO A 25 3.03 6.86 15.40
C PRO A 25 2.59 8.23 14.85
N ASP A 26 3.41 8.79 13.96
CA ASP A 26 3.23 10.13 13.42
C ASP A 26 2.79 10.12 11.94
N THR A 27 2.36 8.97 11.43
CA THR A 27 1.91 8.78 10.05
C THR A 27 0.53 8.14 10.00
N GLU A 28 -0.22 8.47 8.97
CA GLU A 28 -1.53 7.89 8.69
C GLU A 28 -1.63 7.63 7.19
N ILE A 29 -1.81 6.37 6.81
CA ILE A 29 -2.00 5.98 5.41
C ILE A 29 -3.48 6.16 5.07
N LYS A 30 -3.80 7.10 4.19
CA LYS A 30 -5.19 7.39 3.79
C LYS A 30 -5.60 6.69 2.50
N ALA A 31 -4.64 6.37 1.64
CA ALA A 31 -4.90 5.69 0.39
C ALA A 31 -3.66 4.93 -0.09
N ILE A 32 -3.91 3.79 -0.73
CA ILE A 32 -2.92 3.04 -1.49
C ILE A 32 -3.47 2.82 -2.90
N THR A 33 -2.68 3.20 -3.90
CA THR A 33 -2.92 2.93 -5.32
C THR A 33 -1.82 2.01 -5.84
N THR A 34 -2.13 1.22 -6.86
CA THR A 34 -1.20 0.25 -7.44
C THR A 34 -0.95 0.53 -8.90
N VAL A 35 0.29 0.34 -9.31
CA VAL A 35 0.74 0.42 -10.69
C VAL A 35 1.30 -0.93 -11.14
N ALA A 36 1.34 -1.18 -12.45
CA ALA A 36 2.03 -2.32 -13.01
C ALA A 36 3.55 -2.13 -12.85
N GLY A 37 4.25 -3.18 -12.45
CA GLY A 37 5.70 -3.12 -12.29
C GLY A 37 6.35 -4.48 -12.46
N ASN A 38 6.94 -5.04 -11.40
CA ASN A 38 7.66 -6.33 -11.48
C ASN A 38 6.77 -7.52 -11.89
N VAL A 39 5.48 -7.44 -11.59
CA VAL A 39 4.47 -8.41 -12.01
C VAL A 39 3.28 -7.67 -12.63
N ASN A 40 2.40 -8.43 -13.30
CA ASN A 40 1.17 -7.88 -13.86
C ASN A 40 0.33 -7.19 -12.77
N LEU A 41 -0.42 -6.18 -13.21
CA LEU A 41 -1.20 -5.31 -12.35
C LEU A 41 -2.21 -6.06 -11.47
N GLU A 42 -2.78 -7.17 -11.95
CA GLU A 42 -3.68 -7.97 -11.11
C GLU A 42 -2.97 -8.49 -9.87
N HIS A 43 -1.72 -8.95 -10.01
CA HIS A 43 -0.93 -9.46 -8.90
C HIS A 43 -0.42 -8.35 -7.97
N THR A 44 -0.03 -7.19 -8.51
CA THR A 44 0.37 -6.05 -7.67
C THR A 44 -0.82 -5.54 -6.84
N THR A 45 -2.00 -5.48 -7.45
CA THR A 45 -3.25 -5.12 -6.77
C THR A 45 -3.62 -6.13 -5.67
N GLU A 46 -3.55 -7.43 -5.95
CA GLU A 46 -3.81 -8.47 -4.94
C GLU A 46 -2.86 -8.39 -3.74
N ASN A 47 -1.59 -8.12 -3.98
CA ASN A 47 -0.60 -7.96 -2.92
C ASN A 47 -0.89 -6.73 -2.04
N ALA A 48 -1.26 -5.59 -2.66
CA ALA A 48 -1.65 -4.39 -1.93
C ALA A 48 -2.87 -4.66 -1.03
N CYS A 49 -3.90 -5.32 -1.56
CA CYS A 49 -5.11 -5.67 -0.80
C CYS A 49 -4.79 -6.54 0.42
N LYS A 50 -3.92 -7.54 0.27
CA LYS A 50 -3.49 -8.40 1.39
C LYS A 50 -2.73 -7.63 2.45
N LEU A 51 -1.84 -6.71 2.05
CA LEU A 51 -1.08 -5.89 3.00
C LEU A 51 -1.99 -4.99 3.82
N VAL A 52 -2.94 -4.34 3.16
CA VAL A 52 -3.97 -3.54 3.82
C VAL A 52 -4.73 -4.36 4.85
N GLU A 53 -5.20 -5.54 4.47
CA GLU A 53 -6.00 -6.42 5.35
C GLU A 53 -5.18 -6.87 6.56
N ILE A 54 -3.93 -7.30 6.35
CA ILE A 54 -3.05 -7.77 7.42
C ILE A 54 -2.69 -6.65 8.40
N LEU A 55 -2.54 -5.42 7.89
CA LEU A 55 -2.10 -4.27 8.68
C LEU A 55 -3.26 -3.47 9.29
N ASP A 56 -4.51 -3.86 9.02
CA ASP A 56 -5.73 -3.19 9.49
C ASP A 56 -5.72 -1.68 9.16
N ILE A 57 -5.28 -1.35 7.94
CA ILE A 57 -5.20 0.04 7.49
C ILE A 57 -6.60 0.49 7.07
N ASP A 58 -7.16 1.50 7.73
CA ASP A 58 -8.39 2.18 7.30
C ASP A 58 -8.11 3.20 6.18
N ALA A 59 -7.74 2.68 5.00
CA ALA A 59 -7.45 3.48 3.82
C ALA A 59 -8.54 3.36 2.76
N GLN A 60 -8.72 4.39 1.95
CA GLN A 60 -9.49 4.26 0.72
C GLN A 60 -8.62 3.62 -0.35
N TYR A 61 -9.13 2.56 -0.98
CA TYR A 61 -8.48 1.89 -2.09
C TYR A 61 -9.13 2.34 -3.38
N THR A 62 -8.32 2.74 -4.35
CA THR A 62 -8.79 3.06 -5.69
C THR A 62 -7.79 2.53 -6.70
N TRP A 63 -8.30 1.87 -7.73
CA TRP A 63 -7.51 1.32 -8.81
C TRP A 63 -7.21 2.42 -9.82
N VAL A 64 -5.93 2.65 -10.13
CA VAL A 64 -5.51 3.67 -11.09
C VAL A 64 -4.57 3.06 -12.13
N GLY A 65 -5.17 2.38 -13.12
CA GLY A 65 -4.53 2.13 -14.42
C GLY A 65 -3.74 0.84 -14.54
#